data_AF-A0A0S8G537-F1
#
_entry.id   AF-A0A0S8G537-F1
#
_cell.length_a   1.000
_cell.length_b   1.000
_cell.length_c   1.000
_cell.angle_alpha   90.00
_cell.angle_beta   90.00
_cell.angle_gamma   90.00
#
_symmetry.space_group_name_H-M   'P 1'
#
loop_
_entity.id
_entity.type
_entity.pdbx_description
1 polymer ?
#
loop_
_entity_poly.entity_id
_entity_poly.type
_entity_poly.pdbx_seq_one_letter_code
_entity_poly.pdbx_strand_id
1 'polypeptide(L)'
;MRRDWSSVAVLLALVAALCLAGCASEEPTGGDGDGLTAEELVAQANGLVEQDDYAGANALYKQAISLDPQNLDAQFGAGVTEALVMYEDPELAEAIQAWIEFFEFEPVPPPSPGLLGDATLSPSTLVFFGGVLRMTSGAIQQPPPMSEMQELLRDNVLPVFAYVMARFQVLEANPSFQFILTPGMTGEPENIEVDLGDIYLAHAGLEAARAAIYFLISYDFDVDDYENPSWETLLGTGSSFLTLYPEGWSYLTAARDDLLSAVVHAEDGLDAILAETDDQSDDLTTVSDPNDPNLELARELLDDLEATLNSPIDVEIPWEQPGEPTVSVYLGQLFLNPIQDWKEKLPDYHFEEGMPILDEPITFSDPTFNGILPGMTNERLREIFGL
;
A
#
# COMPACT_ATOMS: atom_id res chain seq x y z
N MET A 1 7.50 27.64 3.52
CA MET A 1 6.74 26.82 4.49
C MET A 1 5.89 25.90 3.64
N ARG A 2 6.49 24.77 3.23
CA ARG A 2 5.88 23.75 2.37
C ARG A 2 6.02 22.45 3.15
N ARG A 3 4.87 21.86 3.49
CA ARG A 3 4.75 20.50 4.04
C ARG A 3 4.77 19.57 2.85
N ASP A 4 5.67 18.59 2.88
CA ASP A 4 5.91 17.62 1.82
C ASP A 4 5.89 16.25 2.50
N TRP A 5 4.84 15.48 2.21
CA TRP A 5 4.50 14.18 2.78
C TRP A 5 4.66 13.20 1.62
N SER A 6 5.67 12.33 1.58
CA SER A 6 6.02 11.67 0.30
C SER A 6 6.32 10.16 0.38
N SER A 7 5.97 9.46 1.46
CA SER A 7 6.07 7.98 1.43
C SER A 7 4.90 7.27 2.11
N VAL A 8 4.28 7.90 3.11
CA VAL A 8 2.93 7.52 3.57
C VAL A 8 1.86 8.10 2.62
N ALA A 9 2.22 9.19 1.94
CA ALA A 9 1.46 9.81 0.88
C ALA A 9 1.51 9.09 -0.46
N VAL A 10 2.22 7.97 -0.66
CA VAL A 10 2.09 7.16 -1.89
C VAL A 10 0.93 6.16 -1.74
N LEU A 11 0.80 5.58 -0.54
CA LEU A 11 -0.32 4.72 -0.14
C LEU A 11 -1.60 5.54 0.08
N LEU A 12 -1.44 6.71 0.70
CA LEU A 12 -2.49 7.72 0.74
C LEU A 12 -2.61 8.46 -0.58
N ALA A 13 -1.67 8.49 -1.55
CA ALA A 13 -1.87 9.18 -2.85
C ALA A 13 -2.92 8.51 -3.73
N LEU A 14 -3.16 7.21 -3.61
CA LEU A 14 -4.30 6.59 -4.29
C LEU A 14 -5.64 7.04 -3.69
N VAL A 15 -5.64 7.41 -2.40
CA VAL A 15 -6.78 8.02 -1.69
C VAL A 15 -6.73 9.56 -1.69
N ALA A 16 -5.58 10.18 -1.92
CA ALA A 16 -5.29 11.60 -1.79
C ALA A 16 -5.09 12.27 -3.16
N ALA A 17 -5.04 11.49 -4.24
CA ALA A 17 -5.44 11.95 -5.56
C ALA A 17 -6.91 12.41 -5.55
N LEU A 18 -7.72 11.94 -4.59
CA LEU A 18 -9.07 12.44 -4.31
C LEU A 18 -9.12 13.63 -3.33
N CYS A 19 -7.98 14.16 -2.83
CA CYS A 19 -8.00 15.10 -1.69
C CYS A 19 -6.95 16.22 -1.83
N LEU A 20 -7.27 17.25 -2.61
CA LEU A 20 -6.57 18.54 -2.56
C LEU A 20 -7.38 19.56 -1.76
N ALA A 21 -6.70 20.15 -0.77
CA ALA A 21 -7.12 21.21 0.17
C ALA A 21 -8.16 20.76 1.21
N GLY A 22 -8.13 21.15 2.48
CA GLY A 22 -7.27 22.06 3.24
C GLY A 22 -8.06 22.52 4.46
N CYS A 23 -7.76 21.96 5.64
CA CYS A 23 -8.53 22.10 6.88
C CYS A 23 -9.07 23.52 7.20
N ALA A 24 -10.39 23.63 7.38
CA ALA A 24 -11.02 23.93 8.68
C ALA A 24 -12.55 24.06 8.54
N SER A 25 -13.36 23.35 9.36
CA SER A 25 -14.28 24.01 10.32
C SER A 25 -15.21 23.08 11.13
N GLU A 26 -15.65 23.69 12.24
CA GLU A 26 -16.72 23.49 13.24
C GLU A 26 -17.75 22.34 13.16
N GLU A 27 -18.06 21.82 14.36
CA GLU A 27 -19.06 20.78 14.65
C GLU A 27 -20.48 21.11 14.12
N PRO A 28 -21.16 20.18 13.43
CA PRO A 28 -22.56 20.35 13.07
C PRO A 28 -23.47 20.06 14.26
N THR A 29 -24.32 21.03 14.57
CA THR A 29 -25.45 20.86 15.49
C THR A 29 -26.51 19.95 14.87
N GLY A 30 -26.74 18.79 15.48
CA GLY A 30 -27.78 17.84 15.09
C GLY A 30 -29.17 18.45 15.00
N GLY A 31 -29.79 18.34 13.82
CA GLY A 31 -31.18 18.68 13.56
C GLY A 31 -32.08 17.45 13.60
N ASP A 32 -33.21 17.57 14.30
CA ASP A 32 -34.23 16.55 14.52
C ASP A 32 -34.74 15.90 13.23
N GLY A 33 -34.80 14.57 13.24
CA GLY A 33 -35.23 13.73 12.12
C GLY A 33 -36.74 13.79 11.85
N ASP A 34 -37.08 14.16 10.62
CA ASP A 34 -38.31 13.80 9.91
C ASP A 34 -37.97 13.58 8.42
N GLY A 35 -38.06 12.34 7.95
CA GLY A 35 -38.52 12.00 6.59
C GLY A 35 -37.65 12.29 5.35
N LEU A 36 -36.31 12.42 5.45
CA LEU A 36 -35.46 12.56 4.26
C LEU A 36 -35.35 11.24 3.47
N THR A 37 -35.35 11.37 2.14
CA THR A 37 -35.02 10.30 1.18
C THR A 37 -33.51 10.05 1.11
N ALA A 38 -33.09 8.92 0.51
CA ALA A 38 -31.67 8.62 0.32
C ALA A 38 -30.99 9.71 -0.54
N GLU A 39 -31.67 10.19 -1.57
CA GLU A 39 -31.17 11.22 -2.48
C GLU A 39 -31.01 12.59 -1.78
N GLU A 40 -31.96 12.96 -0.90
CA GLU A 40 -31.86 14.20 -0.11
C GLU A 40 -30.71 14.12 0.92
N LEU A 41 -30.44 12.94 1.46
CA LEU A 41 -29.30 12.70 2.34
C LEU A 41 -27.97 12.81 1.58
N VAL A 42 -27.88 12.20 0.39
CA VAL A 42 -26.71 12.34 -0.49
C VAL A 42 -26.46 13.80 -0.85
N ALA A 43 -27.49 14.55 -1.24
CA ALA A 43 -27.34 15.96 -1.57
C ALA A 43 -26.85 16.80 -0.37
N GLN A 44 -27.30 16.50 0.85
CA GLN A 44 -26.78 17.15 2.06
C GLN A 44 -25.35 16.71 2.37
N ALA A 45 -25.02 15.44 2.21
CA ALA A 45 -23.67 14.91 2.39
C ALA A 45 -22.68 15.59 1.44
N ASN A 46 -23.03 15.70 0.14
CA ASN A 46 -22.27 16.44 -0.85
C ASN A 46 -21.97 17.87 -0.41
N GLY A 47 -22.99 18.58 0.12
CA GLY A 47 -22.80 19.94 0.63
C GLY A 47 -21.87 20.02 1.84
N LEU A 48 -21.78 18.96 2.66
CA LEU A 48 -20.81 18.89 3.77
C LEU A 48 -19.39 18.60 3.27
N VAL A 49 -19.23 17.80 2.20
CA VAL A 49 -17.93 17.61 1.55
C VAL A 49 -17.37 18.94 1.04
N GLU A 50 -18.19 19.78 0.41
CA GLU A 50 -17.78 21.14 -0.03
C GLU A 50 -17.38 22.09 1.13
N GLN A 51 -17.68 21.70 2.37
CA GLN A 51 -17.34 22.44 3.60
C GLN A 51 -16.21 21.76 4.39
N ASP A 52 -15.58 20.72 3.83
CA ASP A 52 -14.58 19.88 4.49
C ASP A 52 -15.09 19.18 5.77
N ASP A 53 -16.40 19.00 5.93
CA ASP A 53 -16.99 18.21 7.03
C ASP A 53 -17.19 16.76 6.58
N TYR A 54 -16.09 16.04 6.45
CA TYR A 54 -16.10 14.65 5.97
C TYR A 54 -16.77 13.70 6.97
N ALA A 55 -16.66 13.97 8.28
CA ALA A 55 -17.31 13.17 9.31
C ALA A 55 -18.84 13.29 9.25
N GLY A 56 -19.35 14.52 9.13
CA GLY A 56 -20.78 14.78 8.93
C GLY A 56 -21.28 14.21 7.61
N ALA A 57 -20.53 14.39 6.52
CA ALA A 57 -20.86 13.82 5.21
C ALA A 57 -20.94 12.28 5.26
N ASN A 58 -19.93 11.62 5.83
CA ASN A 58 -19.88 10.16 5.97
C ASN A 58 -21.10 9.61 6.73
N ALA A 59 -21.50 10.28 7.81
CA ALA A 59 -22.68 9.88 8.58
C ALA A 59 -23.97 9.94 7.74
N LEU A 60 -24.13 11.00 6.92
CA LEU A 60 -25.28 11.14 6.02
C LEU A 60 -25.26 10.12 4.88
N TYR A 61 -24.10 9.83 4.28
CA TYR A 61 -23.99 8.77 3.28
C TYR A 61 -24.32 7.39 3.85
N LYS A 62 -23.81 7.05 5.03
CA LYS A 62 -24.16 5.80 5.73
C LYS A 62 -25.66 5.72 6.02
N GLN A 63 -26.29 6.85 6.38
CA GLN A 63 -27.73 6.91 6.54
C GLN A 63 -28.46 6.69 5.22
N ALA A 64 -28.00 7.29 4.12
CA ALA A 64 -28.55 7.06 2.78
C ALA A 64 -28.45 5.58 2.37
N ILE A 65 -27.30 4.94 2.57
CA ILE A 65 -27.10 3.49 2.33
C ILE A 65 -28.08 2.64 3.15
N SER A 66 -28.39 3.05 4.38
CA SER A 66 -29.36 2.32 5.22
C SER A 66 -30.79 2.38 4.68
N LEU A 67 -31.13 3.44 3.94
CA LEU A 67 -32.43 3.61 3.28
C LEU A 67 -32.47 2.93 1.91
N ASP A 68 -31.39 3.06 1.14
CA ASP A 68 -31.20 2.43 -0.17
C ASP A 68 -29.77 1.88 -0.31
N PRO A 69 -29.57 0.57 -0.07
CA PRO A 69 -28.26 -0.07 -0.23
C PRO A 69 -27.74 -0.12 -1.67
N GLN A 70 -28.49 0.34 -2.67
CA GLN A 70 -28.05 0.38 -4.08
C GLN A 70 -27.90 1.81 -4.59
N ASN A 71 -28.02 2.81 -3.72
CA ASN A 71 -27.74 4.20 -4.08
C ASN A 71 -26.23 4.38 -4.31
N LEU A 72 -25.80 4.41 -5.58
CA LEU A 72 -24.39 4.39 -5.97
C LEU A 72 -23.61 5.61 -5.47
N ASP A 73 -24.21 6.80 -5.54
CA ASP A 73 -23.62 8.04 -5.00
C ASP A 73 -23.34 7.91 -3.50
N ALA A 74 -24.27 7.31 -2.75
CA ALA A 74 -24.08 7.07 -1.33
C ALA A 74 -22.99 6.04 -1.06
N GLN A 75 -22.87 4.99 -1.89
CA GLN A 75 -21.81 3.99 -1.76
C GLN A 75 -20.43 4.61 -2.02
N PHE A 76 -20.28 5.35 -3.11
CA PHE A 76 -19.05 6.07 -3.45
C PHE A 76 -18.70 7.08 -2.35
N GLY A 77 -19.63 7.98 -2.04
CA GLY A 77 -19.45 9.04 -1.05
C GLY A 77 -19.09 8.48 0.33
N ALA A 78 -19.76 7.41 0.79
CA ALA A 78 -19.41 6.78 2.06
C ALA A 78 -18.00 6.16 2.04
N GLY A 79 -17.60 5.51 0.94
CA GLY A 79 -16.27 4.92 0.81
C GLY A 79 -15.17 5.99 0.88
N VAL A 80 -15.27 7.01 0.03
CA VAL A 80 -14.29 8.11 0.00
C VAL A 80 -14.23 8.87 1.33
N THR A 81 -15.39 9.21 1.90
CA THR A 81 -15.41 9.94 3.17
C THR A 81 -14.96 9.10 4.37
N GLU A 82 -15.08 7.76 4.33
CA GLU A 82 -14.49 6.91 5.37
C GLU A 82 -12.97 7.04 5.39
N ALA A 83 -12.36 7.01 4.20
CA ALA A 83 -10.93 7.12 4.05
C ALA A 83 -10.42 8.52 4.45
N LEU A 84 -11.18 9.56 4.12
CA LEU A 84 -10.91 10.94 4.55
C LEU A 84 -10.98 11.11 6.07
N VAL A 85 -12.01 10.58 6.71
CA VAL A 85 -12.14 10.62 8.18
C VAL A 85 -10.99 9.89 8.86
N MET A 86 -10.56 8.74 8.32
CA MET A 86 -9.37 8.03 8.80
C MET A 86 -8.10 8.87 8.64
N TYR A 87 -7.95 9.59 7.53
CA TYR A 87 -6.79 10.46 7.31
C TYR A 87 -6.74 11.64 8.28
N GLU A 88 -7.90 12.13 8.74
CA GLU A 88 -8.01 13.18 9.76
C GLU A 88 -7.85 12.68 11.20
N ASP A 89 -7.68 11.36 11.41
CA ASP A 89 -7.46 10.80 12.73
C ASP A 89 -6.12 11.30 13.32
N PRO A 90 -6.16 12.10 14.42
CA PRO A 90 -4.96 12.68 14.99
C PRO A 90 -4.00 11.65 15.57
N GLU A 91 -4.51 10.51 16.08
CA GLU A 91 -3.70 9.44 16.65
C GLU A 91 -2.92 8.72 15.56
N LEU A 92 -3.60 8.39 14.46
CA LEU A 92 -2.96 7.79 13.28
C LEU A 92 -1.92 8.76 12.67
N ALA A 93 -2.26 10.04 12.55
CA ALA A 93 -1.36 11.06 12.01
C ALA A 93 -0.11 11.26 12.88
N GLU A 94 -0.26 11.27 14.20
CA GLU A 94 0.86 11.39 15.15
C GLU A 94 1.80 10.18 15.06
N ALA A 95 1.25 8.96 15.04
CA ALA A 95 2.02 7.74 14.92
C ALA A 95 2.80 7.68 13.60
N ILE A 96 2.14 7.97 12.49
CA ILE A 96 2.76 8.02 11.16
C ILE A 96 3.90 9.04 11.14
N GLN A 97 3.67 10.24 11.66
CA GLN A 97 4.67 11.30 11.68
C GLN A 97 5.90 10.90 12.51
N ALA A 98 5.71 10.25 13.65
CA ALA A 98 6.81 9.75 14.47
C ALA A 98 7.71 8.78 13.68
N TRP A 99 7.12 7.91 12.86
CA TRP A 99 7.88 6.97 12.02
C TRP A 99 8.53 7.62 10.80
N ILE A 100 7.89 8.61 10.16
CA ILE A 100 8.50 9.40 9.08
C ILE A 100 9.75 10.11 9.60
N GLU A 101 9.64 10.74 10.77
CA GLU A 101 10.76 11.40 11.43
C GLU A 101 11.86 10.39 11.81
N PHE A 102 11.48 9.20 12.27
CA PHE A 102 12.41 8.13 12.64
C PHE A 102 13.26 7.63 11.47
N PHE A 103 12.65 7.38 10.31
CA PHE A 103 13.37 6.80 9.17
C PHE A 103 14.15 7.82 8.34
N GLU A 104 14.01 9.12 8.63
CA GLU A 104 14.57 10.22 7.84
C GLU A 104 14.35 9.97 6.33
N PHE A 105 13.12 9.61 5.96
CA PHE A 105 12.79 9.43 4.55
C PHE A 105 13.09 10.75 3.83
N GLU A 106 14.06 10.75 2.90
CA GLU A 106 14.19 11.87 1.98
C GLU A 106 12.90 11.94 1.17
N PRO A 107 12.34 13.15 0.94
CA PRO A 107 11.11 13.29 0.20
C PRO A 107 11.30 12.69 -1.20
N VAL A 108 10.58 11.62 -1.49
CA VAL A 108 10.46 11.07 -2.84
C VAL A 108 9.64 12.10 -3.64
N PRO A 109 10.10 12.55 -4.83
CA PRO A 109 9.27 13.42 -5.65
C PRO A 109 7.90 12.75 -5.91
N PRO A 110 6.80 13.53 -5.99
CA PRO A 110 5.48 12.96 -6.26
C PRO A 110 5.53 12.10 -7.52
N PRO A 111 4.80 10.98 -7.57
CA PRO A 111 4.65 10.23 -8.80
C PRO A 111 4.18 11.21 -9.88
N SER A 112 4.87 11.25 -11.00
CA SER A 112 4.35 11.94 -12.18
C SER A 112 2.98 11.35 -12.53
N PRO A 113 2.03 12.14 -13.06
CA PRO A 113 0.68 11.67 -13.42
C PRO A 113 0.64 10.44 -14.35
N GLY A 114 1.76 10.02 -14.94
CA GLY A 114 1.91 8.68 -15.48
C GLY A 114 2.17 7.67 -14.37
N LEU A 115 1.10 7.12 -13.77
CA LEU A 115 1.09 6.07 -12.75
C LEU A 115 1.89 4.80 -13.17
N LEU A 116 2.25 4.69 -14.45
CA LEU A 116 2.81 3.49 -15.08
C LEU A 116 4.18 3.71 -15.76
N GLY A 117 4.67 4.94 -15.85
CA GLY A 117 5.86 5.27 -16.65
C GLY A 117 7.20 4.90 -16.00
N ASP A 118 7.21 4.59 -14.70
CA ASP A 118 8.42 4.22 -13.97
C ASP A 118 8.13 3.23 -12.83
N ALA A 119 7.16 2.32 -13.05
CA ALA A 119 6.95 1.14 -12.23
C ALA A 119 8.09 0.12 -12.43
N THR A 120 9.34 0.58 -12.38
CA THR A 120 10.35 -0.25 -11.76
C THR A 120 9.84 -0.50 -10.34
N LEU A 121 9.87 -1.76 -9.88
CA LEU A 121 9.91 -2.04 -8.45
C LEU A 121 11.14 -1.28 -7.94
N SER A 122 10.93 -0.01 -7.58
CA SER A 122 12.01 0.85 -7.16
C SER A 122 12.62 0.19 -5.93
N PRO A 123 13.87 0.53 -5.57
CA PRO A 123 14.53 0.04 -4.36
C PRO A 123 13.76 0.27 -3.04
N SER A 124 12.49 0.68 -3.03
CA SER A 124 11.62 0.94 -1.89
C SER A 124 11.44 -0.25 -0.94
N THR A 125 11.45 -1.50 -1.41
CA THR A 125 11.58 -2.70 -0.51
C THR A 125 12.95 -2.72 0.20
N LEU A 126 14.02 -2.32 -0.50
CA LEU A 126 15.36 -2.11 0.06
C LEU A 126 15.45 -0.84 0.92
N VAL A 127 14.57 0.15 0.76
CA VAL A 127 14.51 1.36 1.61
C VAL A 127 13.90 1.02 2.97
N PHE A 128 12.91 0.12 3.06
CA PHE A 128 12.40 -0.35 4.35
C PHE A 128 13.45 -1.19 5.11
N PHE A 129 14.12 -2.12 4.44
CA PHE A 129 15.29 -2.81 5.01
C PHE A 129 16.44 -1.84 5.33
N GLY A 130 16.63 -0.80 4.52
CA GLY A 130 17.61 0.26 4.76
C GLY A 130 17.28 1.13 5.98
N GLY A 131 16.00 1.41 6.23
CA GLY A 131 15.51 2.09 7.43
C GLY A 131 15.70 1.24 8.69
N VAL A 132 15.43 -0.06 8.58
CA VAL A 132 15.71 -1.05 9.62
C VAL A 132 17.21 -1.15 9.94
N LEU A 133 18.08 -1.17 8.92
CA LEU A 133 19.53 -1.15 9.09
C LEU A 133 20.02 0.19 9.68
N ARG A 134 19.39 1.32 9.34
CA ARG A 134 19.68 2.64 9.93
C ARG A 134 19.41 2.70 11.43
N MET A 135 18.47 1.91 11.95
CA MET A 135 18.21 1.83 13.40
C MET A 135 19.51 1.58 14.17
N THR A 136 20.43 0.75 13.66
CA THR A 136 21.70 0.41 14.32
C THR A 136 22.79 1.49 14.27
N SER A 137 22.55 2.63 13.60
CA SER A 137 23.58 3.62 13.27
C SER A 137 23.53 4.93 14.07
N GLY A 138 22.56 5.12 14.97
CA GLY A 138 22.49 6.34 15.80
C GLY A 138 21.55 6.23 17.00
N ALA A 139 22.01 6.73 18.15
CA ALA A 139 21.19 6.90 19.35
C ALA A 139 20.28 8.13 19.20
N ILE A 140 18.97 7.94 19.13
CA ILE A 140 17.96 9.00 19.00
C ILE A 140 16.75 8.65 19.88
N GLN A 141 15.97 9.67 20.31
CA GLN A 141 14.84 9.55 21.26
C GLN A 141 13.92 8.38 20.92
N GLN A 142 13.53 7.59 21.93
CA GLN A 142 12.67 6.41 21.77
C GLN A 142 11.42 6.72 20.94
N PRO A 143 11.31 6.24 19.68
CA PRO A 143 10.05 6.28 18.96
C PRO A 143 9.04 5.35 19.64
N PRO A 144 7.74 5.46 19.31
CA PRO A 144 6.79 4.39 19.60
C PRO A 144 7.32 3.04 19.10
N PRO A 145 7.11 1.92 19.82
CA PRO A 145 7.43 0.59 19.33
C PRO A 145 6.77 0.30 17.97
N MET A 146 7.37 -0.56 17.15
CA MET A 146 6.78 -0.92 15.86
C MET A 146 5.46 -1.67 16.04
N SER A 147 5.33 -2.45 17.11
CA SER A 147 4.09 -3.10 17.52
C SER A 147 2.94 -2.10 17.70
N GLU A 148 3.18 -0.91 18.22
CA GLU A 148 2.15 0.14 18.35
C GLU A 148 1.64 0.60 16.98
N MET A 149 2.53 0.79 16.00
CA MET A 149 2.12 1.08 14.62
C MET A 149 1.41 -0.10 13.98
N GLN A 150 1.89 -1.33 14.20
CA GLN A 150 1.24 -2.53 13.67
C GLN A 150 -0.17 -2.71 14.25
N GLU A 151 -0.39 -2.35 15.51
CA GLU A 151 -1.71 -2.31 16.16
C GLU A 151 -2.60 -1.25 15.52
N LEU A 152 -2.12 -0.01 15.35
CA LEU A 152 -2.89 1.06 14.69
C LEU A 152 -3.27 0.70 13.25
N LEU A 153 -2.36 0.10 12.47
CA LEU A 153 -2.67 -0.36 11.12
C LEU A 153 -3.77 -1.44 11.15
N ARG A 154 -3.68 -2.37 12.11
CA ARG A 154 -4.62 -3.49 12.25
C ARG A 154 -6.01 -3.05 12.69
N ASP A 155 -6.07 -2.13 13.65
CA ASP A 155 -7.30 -1.79 14.36
C ASP A 155 -7.99 -0.55 13.77
N ASN A 156 -7.26 0.35 13.12
CA ASN A 156 -7.81 1.60 12.58
C ASN A 156 -7.82 1.60 11.04
N VAL A 157 -6.75 1.14 10.38
CA VAL A 157 -6.61 1.26 8.92
C VAL A 157 -7.25 0.11 8.15
N LEU A 158 -6.94 -1.14 8.50
CA LEU A 158 -7.48 -2.32 7.81
C LEU A 158 -9.03 -2.36 7.80
N PRO A 159 -9.75 -2.00 8.88
CA PRO A 159 -11.21 -1.97 8.85
C PRO A 159 -11.77 -0.93 7.88
N VAL A 160 -11.11 0.23 7.75
CA VAL A 160 -11.49 1.27 6.79
C VAL A 160 -11.30 0.75 5.37
N PHE A 161 -10.15 0.14 5.07
CA PHE A 161 -9.92 -0.47 3.74
C PHE A 161 -10.98 -1.51 3.40
N ALA A 162 -11.29 -2.41 4.35
CA ALA A 162 -12.34 -3.40 4.16
C ALA A 162 -13.72 -2.76 3.91
N TYR A 163 -14.02 -1.66 4.60
CA TYR A 163 -15.26 -0.90 4.39
C TYR A 163 -15.32 -0.29 2.98
N VAL A 164 -14.28 0.45 2.58
CA VAL A 164 -14.21 1.12 1.27
C VAL A 164 -14.29 0.12 0.12
N MET A 165 -13.48 -0.94 0.16
CA MET A 165 -13.50 -1.98 -0.87
C MET A 165 -14.88 -2.64 -1.00
N ALA A 166 -15.57 -2.87 0.11
CA ALA A 166 -16.93 -3.40 0.06
C ALA A 166 -17.93 -2.41 -0.57
N ARG A 167 -17.65 -1.09 -0.55
CA ARG A 167 -18.45 -0.08 -1.26
C ARG A 167 -18.13 -0.11 -2.75
N PHE A 168 -16.85 -0.17 -3.12
CA PHE A 168 -16.40 -0.27 -4.52
C PHE A 168 -16.97 -1.49 -5.22
N GLN A 169 -17.02 -2.65 -4.55
CA GLN A 169 -17.69 -3.85 -5.08
C GLN A 169 -19.17 -3.64 -5.45
N VAL A 170 -19.88 -2.71 -4.80
CA VAL A 170 -21.26 -2.35 -5.18
C VAL A 170 -21.26 -1.48 -6.44
N LEU A 171 -20.29 -0.57 -6.59
CA LEU A 171 -20.14 0.28 -7.77
C LEU A 171 -19.77 -0.57 -9.00
N GLU A 172 -18.82 -1.50 -8.86
CA GLU A 172 -18.36 -2.43 -9.90
C GLU A 172 -19.47 -3.33 -10.47
N ALA A 173 -20.50 -3.61 -9.67
CA ALA A 173 -21.68 -4.33 -10.13
C ALA A 173 -22.56 -3.53 -11.11
N ASN A 174 -22.24 -2.24 -11.35
CA ASN A 174 -23.02 -1.31 -12.15
C ASN A 174 -22.17 -0.67 -13.27
N PRO A 175 -22.20 -1.21 -14.50
CA PRO A 175 -21.38 -0.76 -15.64
C PRO A 175 -21.61 0.69 -16.13
N SER A 176 -22.58 1.39 -15.55
CA SER A 176 -22.90 2.78 -15.89
C SER A 176 -22.70 3.69 -14.68
N PHE A 177 -21.90 3.25 -13.70
CA PHE A 177 -21.54 4.10 -12.57
C PHE A 177 -20.76 5.31 -13.08
N GLN A 178 -21.22 6.48 -12.66
CA GLN A 178 -20.57 7.76 -12.85
C GLN A 178 -20.88 8.61 -11.62
N PHE A 179 -19.89 9.34 -11.14
CA PHE A 179 -20.06 10.32 -10.07
C PHE A 179 -19.37 11.62 -10.45
N ILE A 180 -20.08 12.75 -10.31
CA ILE A 180 -19.53 14.05 -10.67
C ILE A 180 -19.05 14.77 -9.41
N LEU A 181 -17.73 14.93 -9.30
CA LEU A 181 -17.09 15.80 -8.31
C LEU A 181 -17.21 17.25 -8.77
N THR A 182 -17.78 18.10 -7.92
CA THR A 182 -17.96 19.52 -8.23
C THR A 182 -16.70 20.33 -7.91
N PRO A 183 -16.52 21.53 -8.51
CA PRO A 183 -15.51 22.51 -8.10
C PRO A 183 -15.51 22.82 -6.60
N GLY A 184 -16.66 22.72 -5.94
CA GLY A 184 -16.77 22.93 -4.50
C GLY A 184 -16.11 21.81 -3.70
N MET A 185 -16.13 20.58 -4.22
CA MET A 185 -15.53 19.40 -3.58
C MET A 185 -14.03 19.28 -3.86
N THR A 186 -13.59 19.66 -5.06
CA THR A 186 -12.21 19.43 -5.52
C THR A 186 -11.33 20.68 -5.42
N GLY A 187 -11.93 21.87 -5.39
CA GLY A 187 -11.22 23.14 -5.57
C GLY A 187 -10.75 23.40 -7.00
N GLU A 188 -11.00 22.48 -7.94
CA GLU A 188 -10.66 22.60 -9.35
C GLU A 188 -11.67 23.49 -10.11
N PRO A 189 -11.30 24.11 -11.23
CA PRO A 189 -12.18 25.04 -11.94
C PRO A 189 -13.36 24.36 -12.64
N GLU A 190 -13.23 23.07 -12.94
CA GLU A 190 -14.20 22.29 -13.71
C GLU A 190 -14.62 21.06 -12.90
N ASN A 191 -15.74 20.44 -13.30
CA ASN A 191 -16.17 19.18 -12.71
C ASN A 191 -15.16 18.09 -13.07
N ILE A 192 -15.03 17.10 -12.19
CA ILE A 192 -14.28 15.88 -12.48
C ILE A 192 -15.28 14.72 -12.46
N GLU A 193 -15.31 13.93 -13.51
CA GLU A 193 -16.03 12.69 -13.61
C GLU A 193 -15.21 11.55 -12.97
N VAL A 194 -15.89 10.74 -12.17
CA VAL A 194 -15.37 9.48 -11.65
C VAL A 194 -16.21 8.36 -12.23
N ASP A 195 -15.60 7.52 -13.03
CA ASP A 195 -16.26 6.41 -13.71
C ASP A 195 -15.88 5.06 -13.10
N LEU A 196 -16.22 3.97 -13.81
CA LEU A 196 -15.91 2.63 -13.35
C LEU A 196 -14.43 2.26 -13.48
N GLY A 197 -13.73 2.79 -14.49
CA GLY A 197 -12.29 2.60 -14.66
C GLY A 197 -11.53 3.14 -13.45
N ASP A 198 -11.92 4.34 -12.97
CA ASP A 198 -11.38 4.92 -11.76
C ASP A 198 -11.61 4.06 -10.51
N ILE A 199 -12.82 3.50 -10.37
CA ILE A 199 -13.14 2.62 -9.23
C ILE A 199 -12.27 1.38 -9.23
N TYR A 200 -12.09 0.74 -10.39
CA TYR A 200 -11.24 -0.44 -10.50
C TYR A 200 -9.78 -0.13 -10.12
N LEU A 201 -9.21 0.96 -10.64
CA LEU A 201 -7.84 1.35 -10.31
C LEU A 201 -7.68 1.73 -8.83
N ALA A 202 -8.66 2.42 -8.25
CA ALA A 202 -8.66 2.74 -6.83
C ALA A 202 -8.78 1.47 -5.96
N HIS A 203 -9.59 0.49 -6.37
CA HIS A 203 -9.73 -0.79 -5.68
C HIS A 203 -8.43 -1.60 -5.73
N ALA A 204 -7.79 -1.68 -6.90
CA ALA A 204 -6.48 -2.31 -7.08
C ALA A 204 -5.42 -1.70 -6.16
N GLY A 205 -5.40 -0.36 -6.09
CA GLY A 205 -4.51 0.38 -5.19
C GLY A 205 -4.73 0.07 -3.71
N LEU A 206 -5.99 -0.01 -3.28
CA LEU A 206 -6.35 -0.39 -1.90
C LEU A 206 -5.93 -1.82 -1.57
N GLU A 207 -6.10 -2.77 -2.50
CA GLU A 207 -5.66 -4.15 -2.33
C GLU A 207 -4.14 -4.27 -2.22
N ALA A 208 -3.39 -3.62 -3.11
CA ALA A 208 -1.94 -3.58 -3.03
C ALA A 208 -1.45 -2.94 -1.72
N ALA A 209 -2.09 -1.86 -1.29
CA ALA A 209 -1.82 -1.21 -0.02
C ALA A 209 -2.12 -2.12 1.18
N ARG A 210 -3.26 -2.82 1.15
CA ARG A 210 -3.66 -3.78 2.18
C ARG A 210 -2.69 -4.95 2.27
N ALA A 211 -2.22 -5.46 1.13
CA ALA A 211 -1.21 -6.51 1.08
C ALA A 211 0.12 -6.07 1.72
N ALA A 212 0.56 -4.83 1.47
CA ALA A 212 1.76 -4.28 2.10
C ALA A 212 1.59 -4.16 3.63
N ILE A 213 0.43 -3.71 4.10
CA ILE A 213 0.10 -3.68 5.54
C ILE A 213 0.11 -5.09 6.12
N TYR A 214 -0.53 -6.05 5.46
CA TYR A 214 -0.54 -7.45 5.90
C TYR A 214 0.87 -8.01 6.03
N PHE A 215 1.76 -7.74 5.07
CA PHE A 215 3.16 -8.13 5.18
C PHE A 215 3.83 -7.50 6.42
N LEU A 216 3.65 -6.19 6.60
CA LEU A 216 4.23 -5.45 7.72
C LEU A 216 3.75 -6.00 9.07
N ILE A 217 2.46 -6.29 9.25
CA ILE A 217 1.91 -6.80 10.51
C ILE A 217 2.11 -8.31 10.72
N SER A 218 2.74 -9.00 9.76
CA SER A 218 3.00 -10.44 9.84
C SER A 218 4.24 -10.79 10.65
N TYR A 219 5.19 -9.86 10.76
CA TYR A 219 6.49 -10.07 11.39
C TYR A 219 6.70 -9.13 12.56
N ASP A 220 7.44 -9.57 13.56
CA ASP A 220 7.89 -8.73 14.66
C ASP A 220 9.05 -7.85 14.19
N PHE A 221 8.90 -6.53 14.33
CA PHE A 221 9.89 -5.53 14.00
C PHE A 221 10.27 -4.66 15.20
N ASP A 222 9.86 -5.06 16.41
CA ASP A 222 10.20 -4.36 17.64
C ASP A 222 11.69 -4.48 17.93
N VAL A 223 12.22 -3.38 18.47
CA VAL A 223 13.60 -3.29 18.93
C VAL A 223 13.59 -3.10 20.45
N ASP A 224 14.24 -4.00 21.18
CA ASP A 224 14.25 -3.99 22.64
C ASP A 224 14.78 -2.68 23.27
N ASP A 225 15.74 -2.04 22.60
CA ASP A 225 16.31 -0.75 23.00
C ASP A 225 16.58 0.11 21.75
N TYR A 226 15.64 1.01 21.44
CA TYR A 226 15.78 1.98 20.35
C TYR A 226 16.84 3.06 20.63
N GLU A 227 17.26 3.28 21.88
CA GLU A 227 18.31 4.26 22.19
C GLU A 227 19.70 3.69 21.91
N ASN A 228 19.89 2.38 22.13
CA ASN A 228 21.17 1.70 21.91
C ASN A 228 20.97 0.34 21.20
N PRO A 229 20.41 0.35 19.97
CA PRO A 229 20.22 -0.88 19.23
C PRO A 229 21.58 -1.51 18.95
N SER A 230 21.68 -2.82 19.20
CA SER A 230 22.88 -3.58 18.92
C SER A 230 22.55 -4.77 18.03
N TRP A 231 23.47 -5.13 17.14
CA TRP A 231 23.31 -6.32 16.31
C TRP A 231 23.19 -7.59 17.14
N GLU A 232 23.87 -7.65 18.29
CA GLU A 232 23.78 -8.80 19.19
C GLU A 232 22.37 -8.94 19.78
N THR A 233 21.70 -7.84 20.10
CA THR A 233 20.29 -7.86 20.57
C THR A 233 19.30 -8.18 19.45
N LEU A 234 19.52 -7.67 18.23
CA LEU A 234 18.60 -7.88 17.10
C LEU A 234 18.73 -9.27 16.47
N LEU A 235 19.97 -9.73 16.28
CA LEU A 235 20.27 -10.96 15.55
C LEU A 235 20.57 -12.14 16.48
N GLY A 236 20.78 -11.91 17.78
CA GLY A 236 21.04 -12.96 18.76
C GLY A 236 19.92 -14.01 18.88
N THR A 237 20.29 -15.21 19.34
CA THR A 237 19.45 -16.44 19.39
C THR A 237 18.19 -16.38 20.28
N GLY A 238 17.87 -15.23 20.87
CA GLY A 238 16.68 -15.02 21.70
C GLY A 238 15.82 -13.82 21.29
N SER A 239 16.21 -13.11 20.23
CA SER A 239 15.46 -11.97 19.73
C SER A 239 14.21 -12.43 18.99
N SER A 240 13.09 -11.72 19.17
CA SER A 240 11.89 -11.91 18.35
C SER A 240 11.91 -11.08 17.07
N PHE A 241 12.87 -10.16 16.92
CA PHE A 241 13.03 -9.34 15.73
C PHE A 241 13.11 -10.19 14.44
N LEU A 242 12.30 -9.85 13.44
CA LEU A 242 12.06 -10.55 12.18
C LEU A 242 11.51 -11.99 12.29
N THR A 243 10.91 -12.34 13.42
CA THR A 243 10.15 -13.59 13.55
C THR A 243 8.71 -13.39 13.10
N LEU A 244 8.11 -14.42 12.51
CA LEU A 244 6.72 -14.42 12.09
C LEU A 244 5.80 -14.51 13.31
N TYR A 245 4.80 -13.64 13.40
CA TYR A 245 3.77 -13.74 14.43
C TYR A 245 2.93 -15.02 14.25
N PRO A 246 2.30 -15.56 15.32
CA PRO A 246 1.43 -16.73 15.21
C PRO A 246 0.32 -16.60 14.17
N GLU A 247 -0.26 -15.40 14.04
CA GLU A 247 -1.26 -15.06 13.03
C GLU A 247 -0.66 -14.60 11.68
N GLY A 248 0.64 -14.37 11.60
CA GLY A 248 1.32 -13.80 10.44
C GLY A 248 1.14 -14.62 9.16
N TRP A 249 1.08 -15.96 9.27
CA TRP A 249 0.78 -16.81 8.10
C TRP A 249 -0.57 -16.47 7.44
N SER A 250 -1.58 -16.14 8.26
CA SER A 250 -2.91 -15.80 7.74
C SER A 250 -2.92 -14.43 7.05
N TYR A 251 -2.19 -13.46 7.59
CA TYR A 251 -2.00 -12.16 6.95
C TYR A 251 -1.22 -12.27 5.65
N LEU A 252 -0.14 -13.06 5.59
CA LEU A 252 0.59 -13.27 4.34
C LEU A 252 -0.25 -13.98 3.28
N THR A 253 -1.09 -14.94 3.67
CA THR A 253 -2.03 -15.56 2.72
C THR A 253 -3.00 -14.51 2.18
N ALA A 254 -3.58 -13.68 3.04
CA ALA A 254 -4.46 -12.59 2.62
C ALA A 254 -3.73 -11.55 1.74
N ALA A 255 -2.47 -11.23 2.04
CA ALA A 255 -1.65 -10.33 1.22
C ALA A 255 -1.46 -10.85 -0.21
N ARG A 256 -1.24 -12.16 -0.37
CA ARG A 256 -1.14 -12.78 -1.70
C ARG A 256 -2.44 -12.67 -2.46
N ASP A 257 -3.56 -12.99 -1.81
CA ASP A 257 -4.88 -12.94 -2.42
C ASP A 257 -5.25 -11.50 -2.83
N ASP A 258 -4.87 -10.51 -2.02
CA ASP A 258 -5.01 -9.09 -2.33
C ASP A 258 -4.14 -8.68 -3.52
N LEU A 259 -2.87 -9.08 -3.58
CA LEU A 259 -2.01 -8.75 -4.74
C LEU A 259 -2.54 -9.34 -6.05
N LEU A 260 -3.08 -10.57 -6.01
CA LEU A 260 -3.71 -11.19 -7.19
C LEU A 260 -5.01 -10.46 -7.58
N SER A 261 -5.81 -10.05 -6.60
CA SER A 261 -7.03 -9.28 -6.86
C SER A 261 -6.70 -7.89 -7.41
N ALA A 262 -5.62 -7.27 -6.91
CA ALA A 262 -5.14 -5.99 -7.38
C ALA A 262 -4.73 -6.03 -8.85
N VAL A 263 -4.08 -7.12 -9.28
CA VAL A 263 -3.76 -7.34 -10.71
C VAL A 263 -5.05 -7.35 -11.53
N VAL A 264 -6.04 -8.16 -11.14
CA VAL A 264 -7.31 -8.27 -11.87
C VAL A 264 -8.02 -6.91 -11.96
N HIS A 265 -8.16 -6.19 -10.84
CA HIS A 265 -8.80 -4.87 -10.85
C HIS A 265 -7.98 -3.84 -11.63
N ALA A 266 -6.65 -3.90 -11.62
CA ALA A 266 -5.84 -3.00 -12.43
C ALA A 266 -6.05 -3.25 -13.94
N GLU A 267 -6.13 -4.51 -14.35
CA GLU A 267 -6.46 -4.88 -15.73
C GLU A 267 -7.87 -4.46 -16.13
N ASP A 268 -8.87 -4.71 -15.27
CA ASP A 268 -10.26 -4.30 -15.48
C ASP A 268 -10.38 -2.77 -15.61
N GLY A 269 -9.63 -2.01 -14.80
CA GLY A 269 -9.57 -0.55 -14.89
C GLY A 269 -8.93 -0.05 -16.19
N LEU A 270 -7.81 -0.66 -16.60
CA LEU A 270 -7.19 -0.33 -17.89
C LEU A 270 -8.10 -0.69 -19.08
N ASP A 271 -8.82 -1.81 -19.01
CA ASP A 271 -9.79 -2.23 -20.02
C ASP A 271 -10.98 -1.26 -20.10
N ALA A 272 -11.49 -0.81 -18.95
CA ALA A 272 -12.58 0.16 -18.88
C ALA A 272 -12.20 1.50 -19.53
N ILE A 273 -11.08 2.08 -19.10
CA ILE A 273 -10.59 3.37 -19.61
C ILE A 273 -10.35 3.34 -21.12
N LEU A 274 -9.74 2.26 -21.63
CA LEU A 274 -9.49 2.11 -23.07
C LEU A 274 -10.76 1.85 -23.89
N ALA A 275 -11.86 1.42 -23.25
CA ALA A 275 -13.14 1.16 -23.89
C ALA A 275 -14.09 2.37 -23.87
N GLU A 276 -13.79 3.40 -23.08
CA GLU A 276 -14.56 4.63 -22.99
C GLU A 276 -14.65 5.37 -24.33
N THR A 277 -15.73 6.13 -24.49
CA THR A 277 -16.08 6.78 -25.77
C THR A 277 -16.42 8.26 -25.64
N ASP A 278 -16.49 8.71 -24.40
CA ASP A 278 -16.70 10.06 -23.91
C ASP A 278 -15.39 10.86 -23.82
N ASP A 279 -15.46 12.06 -23.27
CA ASP A 279 -14.35 13.00 -23.24
C ASP A 279 -13.44 12.67 -22.07
N GLN A 280 -12.22 12.24 -22.34
CA GLN A 280 -11.25 11.87 -21.31
C GLN A 280 -10.64 13.07 -20.57
N SER A 281 -11.07 14.30 -20.88
CA SER A 281 -10.46 15.50 -20.31
C SER A 281 -11.05 15.92 -18.96
N ASP A 282 -12.25 15.44 -18.64
CA ASP A 282 -12.89 15.60 -17.33
C ASP A 282 -12.82 14.36 -16.43
N ASP A 283 -12.19 13.28 -16.86
CA ASP A 283 -12.02 12.07 -16.03
C ASP A 283 -10.95 12.23 -14.94
N LEU A 284 -11.14 11.54 -13.82
CA LEU A 284 -10.14 11.49 -12.74
C LEU A 284 -8.86 10.80 -13.21
N THR A 285 -8.96 9.70 -13.96
CA THR A 285 -7.83 9.02 -14.61
C THR A 285 -7.89 9.23 -16.11
N THR A 286 -6.93 9.98 -16.65
CA THR A 286 -6.93 10.31 -18.08
C THR A 286 -5.92 9.49 -18.87
N VAL A 287 -6.35 8.91 -20.00
CA VAL A 287 -5.44 8.30 -21.00
C VAL A 287 -5.39 9.16 -22.25
N SER A 288 -4.33 9.96 -22.35
CA SER A 288 -4.16 10.91 -23.47
C SER A 288 -3.81 10.25 -24.83
N ASP A 289 -3.21 9.05 -24.81
CA ASP A 289 -2.96 8.24 -26.00
C ASP A 289 -3.23 6.75 -25.67
N PRO A 290 -4.28 6.12 -26.24
CA PRO A 290 -4.58 4.71 -25.99
C PRO A 290 -3.53 3.76 -26.59
N ASN A 291 -2.56 4.26 -27.36
CA ASN A 291 -1.41 3.48 -27.86
C ASN A 291 -0.11 3.83 -27.12
N ASP A 292 -0.19 4.48 -25.95
CA ASP A 292 1.00 4.78 -25.16
C ASP A 292 1.72 3.47 -24.81
N PRO A 293 3.02 3.31 -25.19
CA PRO A 293 3.79 2.11 -24.85
C PRO A 293 3.90 1.84 -23.34
N ASN A 294 3.68 2.84 -22.49
CA ASN A 294 3.65 2.66 -21.03
C ASN A 294 2.44 1.83 -20.57
N LEU A 295 1.33 1.84 -21.32
CA LEU A 295 0.16 1.01 -21.01
C LEU A 295 0.44 -0.47 -21.28
N GLU A 296 1.16 -0.77 -22.37
CA GLU A 296 1.59 -2.15 -22.65
C GLU A 296 2.60 -2.60 -21.59
N LEU A 297 3.58 -1.76 -21.26
CA LEU A 297 4.55 -2.06 -20.21
C LEU A 297 3.88 -2.32 -18.85
N ALA A 298 2.83 -1.56 -18.51
CA ALA A 298 2.06 -1.79 -17.30
C ALA A 298 1.41 -3.17 -17.27
N ARG A 299 0.80 -3.60 -18.38
CA ARG A 299 0.21 -4.94 -18.50
C ARG A 299 1.25 -6.03 -18.40
N GLU A 300 2.39 -5.87 -19.07
CA GLU A 300 3.51 -6.81 -18.95
C GLU A 300 3.98 -6.96 -17.49
N LEU A 301 4.06 -5.85 -16.73
CA LEU A 301 4.42 -5.89 -15.31
C LEU A 301 3.35 -6.56 -14.43
N LEU A 302 2.06 -6.37 -14.74
CA LEU A 302 0.96 -7.03 -14.05
C LEU A 302 0.95 -8.55 -14.31
N ASP A 303 1.16 -8.95 -15.57
CA ASP A 303 1.31 -10.34 -15.99
C ASP A 303 2.49 -11.03 -15.27
N ASP A 304 3.65 -10.37 -15.24
CA ASP A 304 4.84 -10.88 -14.55
C ASP A 304 4.61 -11.01 -13.03
N LEU A 305 3.91 -10.04 -12.43
CA LEU A 305 3.53 -10.08 -11.02
C LEU A 305 2.58 -11.25 -10.73
N GLU A 306 1.51 -11.44 -11.51
CA GLU A 306 0.61 -12.58 -11.36
C GLU A 306 1.37 -13.91 -11.52
N ALA A 307 2.22 -13.99 -12.55
CA ALA A 307 2.98 -15.19 -12.86
C ALA A 307 3.90 -15.59 -11.70
N THR A 308 4.67 -14.65 -11.13
CA THR A 308 5.58 -14.92 -10.00
C THR A 308 4.87 -15.18 -8.67
N LEU A 309 3.63 -14.72 -8.51
CA LEU A 309 2.80 -15.05 -7.34
C LEU A 309 2.19 -16.46 -7.42
N ASN A 310 2.02 -17.00 -8.63
CA ASN A 310 1.42 -18.31 -8.87
C ASN A 310 2.45 -19.42 -9.11
N SER A 311 3.59 -19.11 -9.73
CA SER A 311 4.59 -20.11 -10.11
C SER A 311 6.01 -19.53 -10.22
N PRO A 312 7.05 -20.38 -10.27
CA PRO A 312 8.40 -19.93 -10.61
C PRO A 312 8.47 -19.34 -12.02
N ILE A 313 9.08 -18.16 -12.14
CA ILE A 313 9.45 -17.53 -13.41
C ILE A 313 10.97 -17.32 -13.48
N ASP A 314 11.54 -17.30 -14.68
CA ASP A 314 12.96 -17.00 -14.86
C ASP A 314 13.14 -15.50 -15.14
N VAL A 315 13.89 -14.82 -14.29
CA VAL A 315 14.18 -13.39 -14.40
C VAL A 315 15.63 -13.19 -14.84
N GLU A 316 15.85 -12.33 -15.84
CA GLU A 316 17.18 -11.90 -16.25
C GLU A 316 17.73 -10.89 -15.23
N ILE A 317 18.93 -11.17 -14.68
CA ILE A 317 19.59 -10.19 -13.82
C ILE A 317 20.46 -9.29 -14.72
N PRO A 318 20.18 -7.98 -14.76
CA PRO A 318 20.91 -7.05 -15.62
C PRO A 318 22.33 -6.86 -15.10
N TRP A 319 23.25 -7.71 -15.55
CA TRP A 319 24.69 -7.55 -15.31
C TRP A 319 25.33 -6.84 -16.51
N GLU A 320 26.40 -6.08 -16.29
CA GLU A 320 27.09 -5.31 -17.35
C GLU A 320 27.74 -6.17 -18.47
N GLN A 321 27.61 -7.51 -18.47
CA GLN A 321 28.27 -8.39 -19.43
C GLN A 321 27.33 -9.35 -20.19
N PRO A 322 27.57 -9.58 -21.49
CA PRO A 322 26.71 -10.41 -22.33
C PRO A 322 26.78 -11.90 -21.96
N GLY A 323 25.60 -12.52 -21.86
CA GLY A 323 25.41 -13.93 -21.44
C GLY A 323 24.73 -14.06 -20.07
N GLU A 324 23.87 -13.09 -19.75
CA GLU A 324 23.31 -12.85 -18.41
C GLU A 324 22.67 -14.10 -17.82
N PRO A 325 23.08 -14.51 -16.62
CA PRO A 325 22.52 -15.69 -16.01
C PRO A 325 21.11 -15.37 -15.46
N THR A 326 20.14 -16.19 -15.85
CA THR A 326 18.79 -16.12 -15.30
C THR A 326 18.74 -16.66 -13.87
N VAL A 327 17.82 -16.13 -13.07
CA VAL A 327 17.47 -16.66 -11.76
C VAL A 327 15.99 -16.98 -11.74
N SER A 328 15.67 -18.21 -11.32
CA SER A 328 14.28 -18.60 -11.09
C SER A 328 13.79 -17.98 -9.79
N VAL A 329 12.66 -17.27 -9.86
CA VAL A 329 12.03 -16.55 -8.75
C VAL A 329 10.59 -17.02 -8.62
N TYR A 330 10.17 -17.34 -7.39
CA TYR A 330 8.78 -17.69 -7.07
C TYR A 330 8.33 -16.88 -5.85
N LEU A 331 7.90 -15.62 -6.07
CA LEU A 331 7.47 -14.73 -4.98
C LEU A 331 6.27 -15.28 -4.20
N GLY A 332 5.43 -16.12 -4.82
CA GLY A 332 4.34 -16.81 -4.12
C GLY A 332 4.79 -17.61 -2.88
N GLN A 333 6.04 -18.09 -2.82
CA GLN A 333 6.56 -18.81 -1.65
C GLN A 333 6.73 -17.91 -0.41
N LEU A 334 6.91 -16.60 -0.60
CA LEU A 334 6.94 -15.64 0.51
C LEU A 334 5.66 -15.71 1.34
N PHE A 335 4.54 -16.02 0.69
CA PHE A 335 3.22 -16.05 1.30
C PHE A 335 2.74 -17.47 1.66
N LEU A 336 3.05 -18.45 0.80
CA LEU A 336 2.57 -19.83 0.96
C LEU A 336 3.44 -20.66 1.92
N ASN A 337 4.74 -20.33 2.01
CA ASN A 337 5.72 -21.00 2.87
C ASN A 337 6.56 -19.94 3.61
N PRO A 338 5.93 -19.09 4.43
CA PRO A 338 6.61 -17.92 4.96
C PRO A 338 7.76 -18.31 5.87
N ILE A 339 8.82 -17.52 5.77
CA ILE A 339 10.01 -17.66 6.60
C ILE A 339 9.60 -17.38 8.04
N GLN A 340 9.84 -18.34 8.93
CA GLN A 340 9.44 -18.26 10.34
C GLN A 340 10.32 -17.29 11.11
N ASP A 341 11.60 -17.24 10.75
CA ASP A 341 12.58 -16.31 11.28
C ASP A 341 13.56 -15.96 10.16
N TRP A 342 13.61 -14.68 9.75
CA TRP A 342 14.51 -14.23 8.69
C TRP A 342 15.99 -14.36 9.05
N LYS A 343 16.33 -14.41 10.34
CA LYS A 343 17.71 -14.60 10.81
C LYS A 343 18.24 -15.98 10.42
N GLU A 344 17.37 -16.99 10.29
CA GLU A 344 17.75 -18.32 9.81
C GLU A 344 18.16 -18.33 8.34
N LYS A 345 17.83 -17.28 7.59
CA LYS A 345 18.15 -17.12 6.16
C LYS A 345 19.38 -16.26 5.90
N LEU A 346 19.97 -15.68 6.94
CA LEU A 346 21.28 -15.02 6.85
C LEU A 346 22.38 -16.07 6.67
N PRO A 347 23.55 -15.70 6.09
CA PRO A 347 24.72 -16.56 6.15
C PRO A 347 25.12 -16.84 7.60
N ASP A 348 25.84 -17.93 7.85
CA ASP A 348 26.38 -18.22 9.19
C ASP A 348 27.26 -17.05 9.69
N TYR A 349 27.10 -16.65 10.95
CA TYR A 349 27.85 -15.55 11.57
C TYR A 349 28.08 -15.78 13.07
N HIS A 350 29.07 -15.07 13.62
CA HIS A 350 29.31 -14.92 15.06
C HIS A 350 29.51 -13.44 15.42
N PHE A 351 29.53 -13.12 16.71
CA PHE A 351 29.74 -11.74 17.17
C PHE A 351 31.18 -11.51 17.64
N GLU A 352 31.82 -10.45 17.14
CA GLU A 352 33.06 -9.89 17.67
C GLU A 352 32.84 -8.42 18.02
N GLU A 353 33.11 -8.03 19.28
CA GLU A 353 32.92 -6.65 19.77
C GLU A 353 31.49 -6.08 19.50
N GLY A 354 30.47 -6.95 19.52
CA GLY A 354 29.07 -6.57 19.28
C GLY A 354 28.68 -6.45 17.80
N MET A 355 29.61 -6.75 16.87
CA MET A 355 29.38 -6.72 15.43
C MET A 355 29.25 -8.14 14.87
N PRO A 356 28.30 -8.40 13.95
CA PRO A 356 28.17 -9.69 13.30
C PRO A 356 29.30 -9.85 12.26
N ILE A 357 30.06 -10.94 12.39
CA ILE A 357 31.13 -11.35 11.49
C ILE A 357 30.69 -12.62 10.79
N LEU A 358 30.67 -12.60 9.45
CA LEU A 358 30.31 -13.77 8.65
C LEU A 358 31.36 -14.87 8.81
N ASP A 359 30.88 -16.11 8.94
CA ASP A 359 31.74 -17.29 9.00
C ASP A 359 32.26 -17.67 7.60
N GLU A 360 33.52 -18.09 7.54
CA GLU A 360 34.15 -18.57 6.31
C GLU A 360 34.24 -20.11 6.30
N PRO A 361 33.82 -20.79 5.21
CA PRO A 361 33.24 -20.23 3.98
C PRO A 361 31.81 -19.72 4.19
N ILE A 362 31.46 -18.61 3.53
CA ILE A 362 30.09 -18.06 3.58
C ILE A 362 29.09 -19.11 3.11
N THR A 363 28.19 -19.53 4.00
CA THR A 363 27.14 -20.51 3.75
C THR A 363 25.79 -20.04 4.27
N PHE A 364 24.77 -20.26 3.46
CA PHE A 364 23.35 -20.14 3.78
C PHE A 364 22.81 -21.52 4.11
N SER A 365 22.10 -21.61 5.24
CA SER A 365 21.43 -22.85 5.69
C SER A 365 20.40 -23.35 4.66
N ASP A 366 19.72 -22.41 4.02
CA ASP A 366 18.74 -22.61 2.95
C ASP A 366 18.94 -21.55 1.85
N PRO A 367 19.74 -21.85 0.81
CA PRO A 367 19.98 -20.91 -0.28
C PRO A 367 18.75 -20.65 -1.15
N THR A 368 17.66 -21.41 -0.98
CA THR A 368 16.42 -21.21 -1.74
C THR A 368 15.46 -20.24 -1.07
N PHE A 369 15.73 -19.82 0.17
CA PHE A 369 14.87 -18.94 0.95
C PHE A 369 13.42 -19.45 0.99
N ASN A 370 13.21 -20.65 1.53
CA ASN A 370 11.91 -21.33 1.56
C ASN A 370 11.29 -21.58 0.17
N GLY A 371 12.10 -21.62 -0.88
CA GLY A 371 11.66 -21.83 -2.26
C GLY A 371 11.35 -20.55 -3.03
N ILE A 372 11.59 -19.36 -2.46
CA ILE A 372 11.50 -18.07 -3.18
C ILE A 372 12.48 -18.05 -4.36
N LEU A 373 13.63 -18.71 -4.22
CA LEU A 373 14.63 -18.90 -5.28
C LEU A 373 14.78 -20.39 -5.61
N PRO A 374 13.87 -20.99 -6.39
CA PRO A 374 13.90 -22.41 -6.71
C PRO A 374 15.22 -22.85 -7.34
N GLY A 375 15.82 -23.91 -6.79
CA GLY A 375 17.07 -24.46 -7.31
C GLY A 375 18.32 -23.62 -7.02
N MET A 376 18.19 -22.52 -6.28
CA MET A 376 19.33 -21.70 -5.87
C MET A 376 20.30 -22.48 -4.98
N THR A 377 21.60 -22.27 -5.19
CA THR A 377 22.67 -22.93 -4.45
C THR A 377 23.57 -21.93 -3.75
N ASN A 378 24.27 -22.38 -2.72
CA ASN A 378 25.29 -21.57 -2.04
C ASN A 378 26.38 -21.06 -2.99
N GLU A 379 26.82 -21.88 -3.95
CA GLU A 379 27.80 -21.47 -4.96
C GLU A 379 27.26 -20.32 -5.82
N ARG A 380 26.00 -20.45 -6.25
CA ARG A 380 25.35 -19.46 -7.09
C ARG A 380 25.07 -18.15 -6.35
N LEU A 381 24.64 -18.20 -5.09
CA LEU A 381 24.46 -17.00 -4.25
C LEU A 381 25.78 -16.26 -4.05
N ARG A 382 26.88 -16.98 -3.79
CA ARG A 382 28.20 -16.35 -3.67
C ARG A 382 28.64 -15.68 -4.98
N GLU A 383 28.38 -16.32 -6.12
CA GLU A 383 28.64 -15.73 -7.44
C GLU A 383 27.84 -14.44 -7.65
N ILE A 384 26.54 -14.44 -7.32
CA ILE A 384 25.63 -13.29 -7.46
C ILE A 384 26.06 -12.13 -6.55
N PHE A 385 26.39 -12.40 -5.29
CA PHE A 385 26.73 -11.37 -4.31
C PHE A 385 28.21 -10.99 -4.29
N GLY A 386 29.06 -11.64 -5.09
CA GLY A 386 30.51 -11.41 -5.10
C GLY A 386 31.20 -11.77 -3.79
N LEU A 387 30.72 -12.82 -3.12
CA LEU A 387 31.14 -13.30 -1.80
C LEU A 387 32.20 -14.40 -1.88
#